data_AF-A0A183ARD6-F1
#
_entry.id   AF-A0A183ARD6-F1
#
_cell.length_a   1.000
_cell.length_b   1.000
_cell.length_c   1.000
_cell.angle_alpha   90.00
_cell.angle_beta   90.00
_cell.angle_gamma   90.00
#
_symmetry.space_group_name_H-M   'P 1'
#
loop_
_entity.id
_entity.type
_entity.pdbx_description
1 polymer ?
#
loop_
_entity_poly.entity_id
_entity_poly.type
_entity_poly.pdbx_seq_one_letter_code
_entity_poly.pdbx_strand_id
1 'polypeptide(L)'
;MKPPWPNAFADGDVEKWIRDFELIASCNGIKWSAHMVIALGALLTGRARAAYELNLESNRALDCENLKSALVAEFSKYGDCDEPVLRCGAQPN
;
A
#
# COMPACT_ATOMS: atom_id res chain seq x y z
N MET A 1 1.05 -15.01 22.21
CA MET A 1 1.65 -15.47 20.94
C MET A 1 1.72 -14.27 19.99
N LYS A 2 2.83 -14.08 19.29
CA LYS A 2 2.93 -13.03 18.27
C LYS A 2 2.06 -13.48 17.09
N PRO A 3 1.02 -12.72 16.69
CA PRO A 3 0.22 -13.10 15.53
C PRO A 3 1.14 -13.22 14.30
N PRO A 4 0.86 -14.14 13.37
CA PRO A 4 1.76 -14.51 12.27
C PRO A 4 1.82 -13.46 11.16
N TRP A 5 1.67 -12.18 11.51
CA TRP A 5 1.67 -11.07 10.59
C TRP A 5 3.03 -10.93 9.88
N PRO A 6 3.03 -10.40 8.63
CA PRO A 6 4.27 -10.05 7.97
C PRO A 6 5.03 -8.99 8.77
N ASN A 7 6.31 -8.81 8.45
CA ASN A 7 7.12 -7.75 9.05
C ASN A 7 6.50 -6.38 8.77
N ALA A 8 6.79 -5.43 9.66
CA ALA A 8 6.33 -4.06 9.49
C ALA A 8 6.80 -3.50 8.13
N PHE A 9 5.91 -2.79 7.46
CA PHE A 9 6.16 -2.17 6.17
C PHE A 9 6.61 -0.73 6.37
N ALA A 10 7.75 -0.39 5.77
CA ALA A 10 8.32 0.95 5.77
C ALA A 10 8.43 1.50 4.35
N ASP A 11 8.90 0.68 3.42
CA ASP A 11 9.06 1.00 2.00
C ASP A 11 9.17 -0.28 1.16
N GLY A 12 9.04 -0.16 -0.17
CA GLY A 12 9.19 -1.25 -1.13
C GLY A 12 7.89 -1.61 -1.86
N ASP A 13 7.80 -2.87 -2.30
CA ASP A 13 6.65 -3.37 -3.05
C ASP A 13 5.43 -3.54 -2.13
N VAL A 14 4.60 -2.51 -2.09
CA VAL A 14 3.38 -2.45 -1.28
C VAL A 14 2.35 -3.46 -1.74
N GLU A 15 2.26 -3.76 -3.04
CA GLU A 15 1.29 -4.73 -3.56
C GLU A 15 1.64 -6.14 -3.10
N LYS A 16 2.91 -6.52 -3.22
CA LYS A 16 3.39 -7.80 -2.71
C LYS A 16 3.16 -7.91 -1.20
N TRP A 17 3.47 -6.85 -0.45
CA TRP A 17 3.31 -6.88 1.01
C TRP A 17 1.84 -7.03 1.44
N ILE A 18 0.90 -6.33 0.78
CA ILE A 18 -0.54 -6.47 1.04
C ILE A 18 -1.00 -7.90 0.70
N ARG A 19 -0.54 -8.49 -0.42
CA ARG A 19 -0.85 -9.89 -0.78
C ARG A 19 -0.33 -10.88 0.26
N ASP A 20 0.88 -10.68 0.77
CA ASP A 20 1.45 -11.53 1.82
C ASP A 20 0.62 -11.42 3.12
N PHE A 21 0.16 -10.23 3.47
CA PHE A 21 -0.74 -9.99 4.61
C PHE A 21 -2.10 -10.70 4.44
N GLU A 22 -2.74 -10.57 3.28
CA GLU A 22 -4.01 -11.23 2.96
C GLU A 22 -3.87 -12.77 2.95
N LEU A 23 -2.77 -13.29 2.41
CA LEU A 23 -2.47 -14.72 2.39
C LEU A 23 -2.36 -15.28 3.80
N ILE A 24 -1.62 -14.60 4.68
CA ILE A 24 -1.50 -14.97 6.09
C ILE A 24 -2.86 -14.97 6.77
N ALA A 25 -3.67 -13.93 6.57
CA ALA A 25 -5.02 -13.86 7.14
C ALA A 25 -5.88 -15.03 6.68
N SER A 26 -5.87 -15.34 5.38
CA SER A 26 -6.59 -16.45 4.76
C SER A 26 -6.15 -17.80 5.33
N CYS A 27 -4.84 -18.07 5.43
CA CYS A 27 -4.28 -19.28 6.02
C CYS A 27 -4.71 -19.50 7.48
N ASN A 28 -5.03 -18.42 8.20
CA ASN A 28 -5.50 -18.47 9.59
C ASN A 28 -7.02 -18.36 9.72
N GLY A 29 -7.78 -18.40 8.61
CA GLY A 29 -9.24 -18.27 8.60
C GLY A 29 -9.75 -16.90 9.04
N ILE A 30 -8.89 -15.87 9.04
CA ILE A 30 -9.25 -14.51 9.40
C ILE A 30 -9.93 -13.88 8.19
N LYS A 31 -11.21 -13.55 8.37
CA LYS A 31 -11.96 -12.81 7.35
C LYS A 31 -11.61 -11.34 7.39
N TRP A 32 -11.60 -10.77 6.20
CA TRP A 32 -11.45 -9.35 6.00
C TRP A 32 -12.52 -8.56 6.77
N SER A 33 -12.08 -7.71 7.69
CA SER A 33 -12.92 -7.02 8.67
C SER A 33 -12.24 -5.72 9.14
N ALA A 34 -12.98 -4.86 9.87
CA ALA A 34 -12.40 -3.65 10.47
C ALA A 34 -11.18 -3.94 11.36
N HIS A 35 -11.14 -5.11 12.02
CA HIS A 35 -9.99 -5.54 12.81
C HIS A 35 -8.74 -5.81 11.95
N MET A 36 -8.92 -6.31 10.72
CA MET A 36 -7.81 -6.49 9.78
C MET A 36 -7.25 -5.15 9.32
N VAL A 37 -8.08 -4.12 9.14
CA VAL A 37 -7.60 -2.79 8.77
C VAL A 37 -6.77 -2.15 9.88
N ILE A 38 -7.19 -2.34 11.14
CA ILE A 38 -6.42 -1.90 12.31
C ILE A 38 -5.08 -2.66 12.37
N ALA A 39 -5.10 -3.98 12.17
CA ALA A 39 -3.89 -4.79 12.15
C ALA A 39 -2.93 -4.38 11.01
N LEU A 40 -3.46 -4.09 9.83
CA LEU A 40 -2.71 -3.56 8.70
C LEU A 40 -2.03 -2.24 9.09
N GLY A 41 -2.79 -1.26 9.58
CA GLY A 41 -2.27 0.04 10.01
C GLY A 41 -1.23 -0.04 11.12
N ALA A 42 -1.34 -1.03 12.03
CA ALA A 42 -0.36 -1.28 13.09
C ALA A 42 0.99 -1.78 12.55
N LEU A 43 1.02 -2.39 11.36
CA LEU A 43 2.23 -2.87 10.71
C LEU A 43 2.84 -1.83 9.76
N LEU A 44 2.13 -0.75 9.44
CA LEU A 44 2.66 0.32 8.61
C LEU A 44 3.51 1.29 9.44
N THR A 45 4.58 1.77 8.83
CA THR A 45 5.50 2.77 9.42
C THR A 45 5.84 3.85 8.39
N GLY A 46 6.37 4.98 8.85
CA GLY A 46 6.83 6.07 7.97
C GLY A 46 5.74 6.60 7.03
N ARG A 47 6.04 6.68 5.72
CA ARG A 47 5.12 7.21 4.71
C ARG A 47 3.83 6.37 4.60
N ALA A 48 3.93 5.05 4.73
CA ALA A 48 2.75 4.18 4.68
C ALA A 48 1.80 4.42 5.85
N ARG A 49 2.35 4.68 7.04
CA ARG A 49 1.57 5.05 8.24
C ARG A 49 0.81 6.36 8.02
N ALA A 50 1.48 7.38 7.47
CA ALA A 50 0.86 8.67 7.19
C ALA A 50 -0.28 8.54 6.16
N ALA A 51 -0.08 7.75 5.10
CA ALA A 51 -1.12 7.46 4.11
C ALA A 51 -2.34 6.77 4.74
N TYR A 52 -2.12 5.83 5.66
CA TYR A 52 -3.18 5.18 6.41
C TYR A 52 -3.97 6.16 7.29
N GLU A 53 -3.28 7.01 8.06
CA GLU A 53 -3.92 7.98 8.97
C GLU A 53 -4.75 9.02 8.19
N LEU A 54 -4.23 9.54 7.06
CA LEU A 54 -4.96 10.46 6.18
C LEU A 54 -6.24 9.84 5.61
N ASN A 55 -6.20 8.55 5.25
CA ASN A 55 -7.38 7.84 4.75
C ASN A 55 -8.40 7.58 5.85
N LEU A 56 -7.93 7.29 7.06
CA LEU A 56 -8.80 7.10 8.23
C LEU A 56 -9.53 8.40 8.60
N GLU A 57 -8.86 9.55 8.52
CA GLU A 57 -9.46 10.86 8.78
C GLU A 57 -10.48 11.26 7.70
N SER A 58 -10.16 10.98 6.43
CA SER A 58 -10.99 11.39 5.29
C SER A 58 -12.20 10.48 5.07
N ASN A 59 -12.10 9.19 5.42
CA ASN A 59 -13.13 8.21 5.18
C ASN A 59 -13.53 7.54 6.51
N ARG A 60 -14.62 8.07 7.13
CA ARG A 60 -15.12 7.57 8.44
C ARG A 60 -15.53 6.09 8.43
N ALA A 61 -15.74 5.51 7.26
CA ALA A 61 -15.88 4.07 7.08
C ALA A 61 -14.52 3.49 6.66
N LEU A 62 -14.04 2.50 7.43
CA LEU A 62 -12.86 1.69 7.11
C LEU A 62 -13.11 0.86 5.85
N ASP A 63 -13.21 1.52 4.70
CA ASP A 63 -13.26 0.86 3.40
C ASP A 63 -11.85 0.46 3.01
N CYS A 64 -11.69 -0.84 3.05
CA CYS A 64 -10.46 -1.53 2.87
C CYS A 64 -9.90 -1.45 1.45
N GLU A 65 -10.77 -1.46 0.45
CA GLU A 65 -10.34 -1.30 -0.94
C GLU A 65 -9.83 0.11 -1.18
N ASN A 66 -10.43 1.11 -0.53
CA ASN A 66 -9.95 2.49 -0.56
C ASN A 66 -8.58 2.62 0.12
N LEU A 67 -8.39 2.01 1.29
CA LEU A 67 -7.09 2.02 1.97
C LEU A 67 -6.00 1.35 1.13
N LYS A 68 -6.28 0.16 0.58
CA LYS A 68 -5.37 -0.56 -0.31
C LYS A 68 -5.01 0.29 -1.52
N SER A 69 -6.01 0.89 -2.17
CA SER A 69 -5.80 1.76 -3.34
C SER A 69 -4.93 2.98 -3.00
N ALA A 70 -5.14 3.60 -1.83
CA ALA A 70 -4.33 4.72 -1.40
C ALA A 70 -2.88 4.32 -1.08
N LEU A 71 -2.68 3.18 -0.43
CA LEU A 71 -1.33 2.65 -0.17
C LEU A 71 -0.62 2.32 -1.49
N VAL A 72 -1.30 1.69 -2.45
CA VAL A 72 -0.75 1.44 -3.78
C VAL A 72 -0.40 2.76 -4.47
N ALA A 73 -1.30 3.74 -4.49
CA ALA A 73 -1.05 5.04 -5.13
C ALA A 73 0.15 5.80 -4.53
N GLU A 74 0.36 5.72 -3.21
CA GLU A 74 1.47 6.40 -2.55
C GLU A 74 2.83 5.80 -2.88
N PHE A 75 2.91 4.49 -3.09
CA PHE A 75 4.16 3.80 -3.41
C PHE A 75 4.34 3.51 -4.92
N SER A 76 3.27 3.57 -5.71
CA SER A 76 3.29 3.44 -7.18
C SER A 76 3.91 4.66 -7.88
N LYS A 77 3.92 5.84 -7.24
CA LYS A 77 4.55 7.06 -7.76
C LYS A 77 6.05 6.93 -8.07
N TYR A 78 6.72 5.88 -7.60
CA TYR A 78 8.13 5.61 -7.90
C TYR A 78 8.37 4.61 -9.05
N GLY A 79 7.32 4.02 -9.63
CA GLY A 79 7.40 3.08 -10.75
C GLY A 79 7.21 3.70 -12.14
N ASP A 80 6.82 4.97 -12.21
CA ASP A 80 6.48 5.66 -13.47
C ASP A 80 7.50 6.77 -13.83
N CYS A 81 8.72 6.64 -13.31
CA CYS A 81 9.88 7.38 -13.82
C CYS A 81 10.64 6.52 -14.83
N ASP A 82 9.93 5.99 -15.84
CA ASP A 82 10.55 5.85 -17.14
C ASP A 82 10.62 7.26 -17.74
N GLU A 83 11.85 7.67 -18.03
CA GLU A 83 12.28 8.97 -18.48
C GLU A 83 11.35 9.62 -19.55
N PRO A 84 11.09 10.94 -19.50
CA PRO A 84 10.56 11.63 -20.66
C PRO A 84 11.62 11.59 -21.77
N VAL A 85 11.40 10.78 -22.82
CA VAL A 85 12.16 10.90 -24.07
C VAL A 85 11.98 12.32 -24.60
N LEU A 86 12.97 13.17 -24.30
CA LEU A 86 13.15 14.48 -24.87
C LEU A 86 14.57 14.58 -25.40
N ARG A 87 14.80 13.97 -26.57
CA ARG A 87 15.85 14.31 -27.55
C ARG A 87 15.42 13.76 -28.91
N CYS A 88 15.34 14.49 -30.02
CA CYS A 88 15.67 15.87 -30.35
C CYS A 88 14.69 16.30 -31.45
N GLY A 89 14.31 17.58 -31.45
CA GLY A 89 13.92 18.21 -32.70
C GLY A 89 15.10 18.21 -33.67
N ALA A 90 14.85 17.73 -34.89
CA ALA A 90 15.53 18.16 -36.11
C ALA A 90 14.71 17.67 -37.32
N GLN A 91 13.82 18.52 -37.85
CA GLN A 91 13.63 18.60 -39.30
C GLN A 91 14.79 19.42 -39.88
N PRO A 92 15.03 19.47 -41.21
CA PRO A 92 14.95 18.47 -42.28
C PRO A 92 16.29 18.37 -43.06
N ASN A 93 16.37 17.49 -44.06
CA ASN A 93 17.00 17.82 -45.35
C ASN A 93 16.33 17.01 -46.48
#